data_AF-V6F7B5-F1
#
_entry.id   AF-V6F7B5-F1
#
_cell.length_a   1.000
_cell.length_b   1.000
_cell.length_c   1.000
_cell.angle_alpha   90.00
_cell.angle_beta   90.00
_cell.angle_gamma   90.00
#
_symmetry.space_group_name_H-M   'P 1'
#
loop_
_entity.id
_entity.type
_entity.pdbx_description
1 polymer ?
#
loop_
_entity_poly.entity_id
_entity_poly.type
_entity_poly.pdbx_seq_one_letter_code
_entity_poly.pdbx_strand_id
1 'polypeptide(L)'
;MQQAAHQYTLRDEIDRQRACKMTYFRLYRAQIFRIQMPLIPDDYPGGETMLRRVLEEARLERTLKTRKYFLVGRQTIGENAVLFKFARTRKVNTVDFDGDNFYKVAHPDHPFIHVLFDLKLQICAIERNSNFASDVDWSAQALAKLLAESHAVKRYDCEVTFDAIRDPTELIEYVRKASQIINVFFDVRRVCIR
;
A
#
# COMPACT_ATOMS: atom_id res chain seq x y z
N MET A 1 -3.87 4.09 -52.84
CA MET A 1 -2.83 3.82 -51.82
C MET A 1 -2.85 4.76 -50.60
N GLN A 2 -3.60 5.87 -50.58
CA GLN A 2 -3.63 6.80 -49.45
C GLN A 2 -4.69 6.50 -48.35
N GLN A 3 -5.66 5.61 -48.60
CA GLN A 3 -6.70 5.28 -47.61
C GLN A 3 -6.26 4.26 -46.53
N ALA A 4 -5.27 3.41 -46.84
CA ALA A 4 -4.77 2.40 -45.90
C ALA A 4 -3.83 2.98 -44.83
N ALA A 5 -3.11 4.07 -45.16
CA ALA A 5 -2.18 4.72 -44.22
C ALA A 5 -2.93 5.50 -43.13
N HIS A 6 -4.11 6.05 -43.43
CA HIS A 6 -4.90 6.85 -42.48
C HIS A 6 -5.68 5.98 -41.47
N GLN A 7 -6.08 4.75 -41.87
CA GLN A 7 -6.70 3.80 -40.94
C GLN A 7 -5.70 3.19 -39.94
N TYR A 8 -4.41 3.13 -40.29
CA TYR A 8 -3.37 2.64 -39.39
C TYR A 8 -3.03 3.65 -38.29
N THR A 9 -3.01 4.94 -38.60
CA THR A 9 -2.71 6.00 -37.62
C THR A 9 -3.81 6.13 -36.56
N LEU A 10 -5.09 5.97 -36.96
CA LEU A 10 -6.22 6.00 -36.03
C LEU A 10 -6.29 4.76 -35.13
N ARG A 11 -5.89 3.57 -35.60
CA ARG A 11 -5.81 2.37 -34.76
C ARG A 11 -4.69 2.47 -33.72
N ASP A 12 -3.55 3.01 -34.08
CA ASP A 12 -2.43 3.23 -33.14
C ASP A 12 -2.75 4.33 -32.10
N GLU A 13 -3.56 5.33 -32.44
CA GLU A 13 -4.06 6.32 -31.46
C GLU A 13 -5.15 5.76 -30.55
N ILE A 14 -6.05 4.91 -31.07
CA ILE A 14 -7.07 4.22 -30.27
C ILE A 14 -6.44 3.17 -29.34
N ASP A 15 -5.37 2.50 -29.77
CA ASP A 15 -4.61 1.57 -28.92
C ASP A 15 -3.68 2.30 -27.92
N ARG A 16 -3.20 3.52 -28.21
CA ARG A 16 -2.57 4.41 -27.21
C ARG A 16 -3.57 5.00 -26.23
N GLN A 17 -4.83 5.15 -26.64
CA GLN A 17 -5.97 5.47 -25.78
C GLN A 17 -6.62 4.22 -25.16
N ARG A 18 -5.97 3.04 -25.19
CA ARG A 18 -6.23 1.99 -24.19
C ARG A 18 -5.82 2.51 -22.82
N ALA A 19 -6.75 3.28 -22.27
CA ALA A 19 -6.92 3.72 -20.90
C ALA A 19 -5.64 3.57 -20.07
N CYS A 20 -4.84 4.64 -20.01
CA CYS A 20 -4.11 4.91 -18.79
C CYS A 20 -5.18 5.08 -17.70
N LYS A 21 -5.63 3.94 -17.14
CA LYS A 21 -6.66 3.89 -16.13
C LYS A 21 -6.09 4.66 -14.96
N MET A 22 -6.57 5.89 -14.77
CA MET A 22 -6.21 6.73 -13.65
C MET A 22 -6.42 5.93 -12.38
N THR A 23 -5.30 5.51 -11.80
CA THR A 23 -5.27 4.63 -10.64
C THR A 23 -5.15 5.55 -9.43
N TYR A 24 -6.21 5.62 -8.63
CA TYR A 24 -6.23 6.49 -7.46
C TYR A 24 -5.58 5.77 -6.29
N PHE A 25 -4.68 6.45 -5.60
CA PHE A 25 -4.05 5.95 -4.38
C PHE A 25 -4.59 6.68 -3.16
N ARG A 26 -4.62 6.00 -2.02
CA ARG A 26 -4.74 6.63 -0.71
C ARG A 26 -3.44 6.46 0.04
N LEU A 27 -2.99 7.54 0.68
CA LEU A 27 -1.75 7.56 1.43
C LEU A 27 -1.99 7.20 2.89
N TYR A 28 -1.07 6.44 3.45
CA TYR A 28 -1.01 6.03 4.84
C TYR A 28 0.40 6.29 5.37
N ARG A 29 0.50 6.67 6.63
CA ARG A 29 1.73 6.59 7.40
C ARG A 29 1.89 5.14 7.83
N ALA A 30 2.97 4.49 7.42
CA ALA A 30 3.26 3.09 7.72
C ALA A 30 4.38 3.03 8.75
N GLN A 31 4.02 2.93 10.02
CA GLN A 31 4.98 2.95 11.13
C GLN A 31 5.19 1.55 11.70
N ILE A 32 6.44 1.27 12.04
CA ILE A 32 6.83 0.11 12.84
C ILE A 32 7.58 0.63 14.05
N PHE A 33 7.05 0.40 15.23
CA PHE A 33 7.62 0.88 16.49
C PHE A 33 7.50 -0.17 17.57
N ARG A 34 8.28 -0.05 18.62
CA ARG A 34 8.22 -0.96 19.76
C ARG A 34 7.14 -0.57 20.73
N ILE A 35 6.46 -1.59 21.27
CA ILE A 35 5.46 -1.40 22.32
C ILE A 35 6.14 -0.92 23.61
N GLN A 36 7.32 -1.46 23.90
CA GLN A 36 8.10 -1.11 25.09
C GLN A 36 9.54 -0.76 24.74
N MET A 37 10.03 0.36 25.27
CA MET A 37 11.45 0.69 25.20
C MET A 37 12.23 -0.18 26.19
N PRO A 38 13.29 -0.88 25.75
CA PRO A 38 14.12 -1.63 26.67
C PRO A 38 14.87 -0.67 27.59
N LEU A 39 15.06 -1.08 28.85
CA LEU A 39 15.86 -0.33 29.83
C LEU A 39 17.34 -0.27 29.44
N ILE A 40 17.81 -1.25 28.67
CA ILE A 40 19.17 -1.34 28.15
C ILE A 40 19.12 -1.09 26.64
N PRO A 41 19.97 -0.23 26.08
CA PRO A 41 20.06 -0.04 24.63
C PRO A 41 20.34 -1.36 23.94
N ASP A 42 19.54 -1.71 22.94
CA ASP A 42 19.75 -2.87 22.10
C ASP A 42 19.93 -2.47 20.63
N ASP A 43 20.07 -3.47 19.76
CA ASP A 43 20.35 -3.30 18.33
C ASP A 43 19.10 -2.96 17.51
N TYR A 44 18.09 -2.31 18.13
CA TYR A 44 16.84 -2.00 17.46
C TYR A 44 17.09 -1.11 16.22
N PRO A 45 16.73 -1.58 15.02
CA PRO A 45 16.87 -0.78 13.81
C PRO A 45 15.83 0.36 13.82
N GLY A 46 16.23 1.54 13.35
CA GLY A 46 15.28 2.64 13.12
C GLY A 46 14.14 2.24 12.16
N GLY A 47 13.03 2.97 12.20
CA GLY A 47 11.78 2.61 11.49
C GLY A 47 11.96 2.33 9.99
N GLU A 48 12.79 3.11 9.28
CA GLU A 48 13.12 2.85 7.87
C GLU A 48 13.76 1.47 7.68
N THR A 49 14.83 1.19 8.43
CA THR A 49 15.57 -0.07 8.35
C THR A 49 14.67 -1.25 8.74
N MET A 50 13.80 -1.05 9.73
CA MET A 50 12.83 -2.06 10.15
C MET A 50 11.84 -2.36 9.02
N LEU A 51 11.22 -1.33 8.44
CA LEU A 51 10.29 -1.48 7.32
C LEU A 51 10.96 -2.15 6.11
N ARG A 52 12.21 -1.77 5.81
CA ARG A 52 13.01 -2.40 4.76
C ARG A 52 13.20 -3.90 5.01
N ARG A 53 13.62 -4.30 6.23
CA ARG A 53 13.79 -5.70 6.62
C ARG A 53 12.50 -6.50 6.48
N VAL A 54 11.37 -5.94 6.90
CA VAL A 54 10.05 -6.59 6.78
C VAL A 54 9.66 -6.81 5.32
N LEU A 55 9.86 -5.81 4.47
CA LEU A 55 9.52 -5.88 3.05
C LEU A 55 10.53 -6.72 2.23
N GLU A 56 11.71 -6.98 2.80
CA GLU A 56 12.73 -7.88 2.24
C GLU A 56 12.48 -9.35 2.52
N GLU A 57 11.55 -9.67 3.42
CA GLU A 57 11.24 -11.04 3.79
C GLU A 57 10.64 -11.81 2.60
N ALA A 58 11.27 -12.93 2.24
CA ALA A 58 10.97 -13.67 1.01
C ALA A 58 9.54 -14.23 0.96
N ARG A 59 8.90 -14.45 2.12
CA ARG A 59 7.55 -15.01 2.21
C ARG A 59 6.75 -14.34 3.33
N LEU A 60 6.11 -13.23 2.97
CA LEU A 60 5.13 -12.58 3.82
C LEU A 60 3.73 -13.04 3.43
N GLU A 61 3.18 -13.97 4.22
CA GLU A 61 1.86 -14.55 3.97
C GLU A 61 1.05 -14.66 5.27
N ARG A 62 -0.26 -14.45 5.17
CA ARG A 62 -1.17 -14.56 6.31
C ARG A 62 -2.48 -15.21 5.89
N THR A 63 -2.92 -16.19 6.66
CA THR A 63 -4.22 -16.84 6.44
C THR A 63 -5.25 -16.29 7.41
N LEU A 64 -6.36 -15.78 6.89
CA LEU A 64 -7.51 -15.34 7.66
C LEU A 64 -8.75 -16.13 7.22
N LYS A 65 -9.25 -16.98 8.10
CA LYS A 65 -10.36 -17.91 7.84
C LYS A 65 -10.04 -18.78 6.60
N THR A 66 -10.66 -18.49 5.46
CA THR A 66 -10.53 -19.23 4.21
C THR A 66 -9.69 -18.51 3.14
N ARG A 67 -9.22 -17.29 3.44
CA ARG A 67 -8.47 -16.45 2.49
C ARG A 67 -7.03 -16.31 2.94
N LYS A 68 -6.10 -16.48 2.00
CA LYS A 68 -4.67 -16.24 2.20
C LYS A 68 -4.32 -14.91 1.57
N TYR A 69 -3.58 -14.08 2.30
CA TYR A 69 -3.10 -12.76 1.91
C TYR A 69 -1.58 -12.81 1.78
N PHE A 70 -1.04 -12.17 0.75
CA PHE A 70 0.38 -12.26 0.45
C PHE A 70 0.84 -11.10 -0.44
N LEU A 71 2.14 -10.77 -0.38
CA LEU A 71 2.77 -9.80 -1.27
C LEU A 71 3.48 -10.52 -2.42
N VAL A 72 3.34 -10.02 -3.64
CA VAL A 72 4.04 -10.55 -4.83
C VAL A 72 4.57 -9.43 -5.72
N GLY A 73 5.53 -9.78 -6.58
CA GLY A 73 6.02 -8.86 -7.61
C GLY A 73 6.73 -7.65 -7.02
N ARG A 74 7.63 -7.87 -6.06
CA ARG A 74 8.48 -6.81 -5.49
C ARG A 74 9.25 -6.12 -6.62
N GLN A 75 9.09 -4.82 -6.71
CA GLN A 75 9.84 -3.97 -7.62
C GLN A 75 10.39 -2.77 -6.83
N THR A 76 11.71 -2.64 -6.79
CA THR A 76 12.37 -1.48 -6.21
C THR A 76 12.38 -0.32 -7.20
N ILE A 77 12.02 0.88 -6.73
CA ILE A 77 11.99 2.11 -7.51
C ILE A 77 12.96 3.09 -6.82
N GLY A 78 14.13 3.29 -7.41
CA GLY A 78 15.23 3.99 -6.74
C GLY A 78 15.66 3.30 -5.45
N GLU A 79 16.22 4.07 -4.51
CA GLU A 79 16.82 3.55 -3.28
C GLU A 79 15.80 3.32 -2.15
N ASN A 80 14.72 4.10 -2.16
CA ASN A 80 13.82 4.25 -1.02
C ASN A 80 12.38 3.88 -1.31
N ALA A 81 12.04 3.42 -2.52
CA ALA A 81 10.68 3.01 -2.82
C ALA A 81 10.58 1.56 -3.27
N VAL A 82 9.51 0.89 -2.82
CA VAL A 82 9.24 -0.51 -3.16
C VAL A 82 7.76 -0.68 -3.49
N LEU A 83 7.49 -1.21 -4.68
CA LEU A 83 6.17 -1.55 -5.18
C LEU A 83 5.91 -3.04 -4.99
N PHE A 84 4.71 -3.36 -4.54
CA PHE A 84 4.20 -4.72 -4.45
C PHE A 84 2.79 -4.81 -5.02
N LYS A 85 2.40 -6.02 -5.38
CA LYS A 85 1.00 -6.42 -5.49
C LYS A 85 0.59 -7.08 -4.19
N PHE A 86 -0.37 -6.49 -3.48
CA PHE A 86 -1.00 -7.11 -2.34
C PHE A 86 -2.19 -7.93 -2.82
N ALA A 87 -2.06 -9.25 -2.74
CA ALA A 87 -2.98 -10.21 -3.32
C ALA A 87 -3.68 -11.04 -2.24
N ARG A 88 -4.84 -11.60 -2.60
CA ARG A 88 -5.55 -12.55 -1.74
C ARG A 88 -6.12 -13.70 -2.53
N THR A 89 -6.30 -14.87 -1.91
CA THR A 89 -7.05 -15.97 -2.53
C THR A 89 -8.55 -15.70 -2.48
N ARG A 90 -9.22 -15.95 -3.61
CA ARG A 90 -10.66 -15.92 -3.77
C ARG A 90 -11.10 -17.15 -4.56
N LYS A 91 -12.27 -17.70 -4.24
CA LYS A 91 -12.96 -18.65 -5.11
C LYS A 91 -14.12 -17.91 -5.78
N VAL A 92 -14.21 -18.02 -7.09
CA VAL A 92 -15.31 -17.45 -7.88
C VAL A 92 -16.11 -18.62 -8.42
N ASN A 93 -17.42 -18.61 -8.18
CA ASN A 93 -18.32 -19.61 -8.73
C ASN A 93 -18.88 -19.06 -10.05
N THR A 94 -18.59 -19.71 -11.16
CA THR A 94 -19.25 -19.50 -12.44
C THR A 94 -20.39 -20.50 -12.58
N VAL A 95 -21.40 -20.14 -13.37
CA VAL A 95 -22.47 -21.05 -13.75
C VAL A 95 -22.16 -21.53 -15.15
N ASP A 96 -22.12 -22.84 -15.32
CA ASP A 96 -21.92 -23.50 -16.60
C ASP A 96 -23.16 -24.33 -16.94
N PHE A 97 -23.37 -24.62 -18.21
CA PHE A 97 -24.58 -25.24 -18.72
C PHE A 97 -24.27 -26.56 -19.43
N ASP A 98 -24.97 -27.63 -19.05
CA ASP A 98 -25.01 -28.91 -19.76
C ASP A 98 -26.46 -29.17 -20.19
N GLY A 99 -26.77 -28.78 -21.44
CA GLY A 99 -28.15 -28.72 -21.93
C GLY A 99 -29.00 -27.72 -21.15
N ASP A 100 -30.13 -28.17 -20.59
CA ASP A 100 -31.02 -27.36 -19.75
C ASP A 100 -30.61 -27.35 -18.26
N ASN A 101 -29.57 -28.11 -17.87
CA ASN A 101 -29.09 -28.17 -16.50
C ASN A 101 -27.95 -27.18 -16.29
N PHE A 102 -28.01 -26.42 -15.19
CA PHE A 102 -26.91 -25.55 -14.79
C PHE A 102 -26.17 -26.14 -13.60
N TYR A 103 -24.84 -26.01 -13.59
CA TYR A 103 -23.99 -26.40 -12.47
C TYR A 103 -23.01 -25.29 -12.12
N LYS A 104 -22.56 -25.26 -10.86
CA LYS A 104 -21.61 -24.27 -10.37
C LYS A 104 -20.20 -24.82 -10.46
N VAL A 105 -19.33 -24.12 -11.16
CA VAL A 105 -17.89 -24.42 -11.22
C VAL A 105 -17.13 -23.39 -10.40
N ALA A 106 -16.31 -23.84 -9.46
CA ALA A 106 -15.48 -22.96 -8.64
C ALA A 106 -14.09 -22.81 -9.28
N HIS A 107 -13.72 -21.58 -9.65
CA HIS A 107 -12.38 -21.24 -10.12
C HIS A 107 -11.59 -20.46 -9.07
N PRO A 108 -10.28 -20.70 -8.92
CA PRO A 108 -9.42 -19.84 -8.13
C PRO A 108 -9.23 -18.50 -8.83
N ASP A 109 -9.34 -17.42 -8.06
CA ASP A 109 -9.06 -16.05 -8.46
C ASP A 109 -8.12 -15.41 -7.43
N HIS A 110 -7.24 -14.54 -7.89
CA HIS A 110 -6.24 -13.85 -7.07
C HIS A 110 -6.31 -12.34 -7.29
N PRO A 111 -7.39 -11.68 -6.85
CA PRO A 111 -7.47 -10.24 -6.95
C PRO A 111 -6.31 -9.61 -6.17
N PHE A 112 -5.78 -8.52 -6.69
CA PHE A 112 -4.69 -7.76 -6.08
C PHE A 112 -4.89 -6.26 -6.22
N ILE A 113 -4.18 -5.51 -5.38
CA ILE A 113 -3.98 -4.06 -5.49
C ILE A 113 -2.49 -3.73 -5.51
N HIS A 114 -2.13 -2.64 -6.16
CA HIS A 114 -0.79 -2.09 -6.05
C HIS A 114 -0.61 -1.35 -4.74
N VAL A 115 0.55 -1.57 -4.14
CA VAL A 115 0.96 -0.92 -2.91
C VAL A 115 2.39 -0.43 -3.08
N LEU A 116 2.60 0.87 -2.91
CA LEU A 116 3.91 1.50 -3.01
C LEU A 116 4.33 1.98 -1.62
N PHE A 117 5.51 1.57 -1.17
CA PHE A 117 6.13 2.06 0.05
C PHE A 117 7.23 3.04 -0.28
N ASP A 118 7.25 4.19 0.39
CA ASP A 118 8.43 5.04 0.58
C ASP A 118 9.01 4.72 1.96
N LEU A 119 10.17 4.08 1.97
CA LEU A 119 10.85 3.59 3.16
C LEU A 119 11.36 4.74 4.03
N LYS A 120 11.88 5.79 3.39
CA LYS A 120 12.50 6.94 4.07
C LYS A 120 11.44 7.78 4.78
N LEU A 121 10.36 8.08 4.08
CA LEU A 121 9.23 8.83 4.65
C LEU A 121 8.30 7.94 5.47
N GLN A 122 8.44 6.62 5.41
CA GLN A 122 7.53 5.66 6.03
C GLN A 122 6.08 5.91 5.59
N ILE A 123 5.89 6.10 4.28
CA ILE A 123 4.58 6.34 3.65
C ILE A 123 4.23 5.13 2.80
N CYS A 124 2.97 4.73 2.84
CA CYS A 124 2.41 3.69 1.99
C CYS A 124 1.26 4.26 1.16
N ALA A 125 1.37 4.15 -0.16
CA ALA A 125 0.30 4.44 -1.10
C ALA A 125 -0.40 3.14 -1.49
N ILE A 126 -1.71 3.05 -1.24
CA ILE A 126 -2.53 1.87 -1.52
C ILE A 126 -3.52 2.22 -2.62
N GLU A 127 -3.52 1.42 -3.69
CA GLU A 127 -4.47 1.57 -4.79
C GLU A 127 -5.92 1.37 -4.30
N ARG A 128 -6.80 2.30 -4.69
CA ARG A 128 -8.24 2.21 -4.49
C ARG A 128 -8.84 1.33 -5.60
N ASN A 129 -8.83 0.01 -5.42
CA ASN A 129 -9.43 -0.93 -6.37
C ASN A 129 -10.57 -1.74 -5.73
N SER A 130 -11.76 -1.62 -6.31
CA SER A 130 -12.99 -2.29 -5.84
C SER A 130 -12.95 -3.82 -5.95
N ASN A 131 -12.12 -4.38 -6.85
CA ASN A 131 -12.08 -5.83 -7.07
C ASN A 131 -11.33 -6.57 -5.95
N PHE A 132 -10.41 -5.89 -5.27
CA PHE A 132 -9.70 -6.43 -4.13
C PHE A 132 -10.48 -6.25 -2.82
N ALA A 133 -10.95 -5.04 -2.55
CA ALA A 133 -11.78 -4.75 -1.39
C ALA A 133 -12.73 -3.60 -1.69
N SER A 134 -13.87 -3.58 -1.00
CA SER A 134 -14.82 -2.46 -1.07
C SER A 134 -14.28 -1.20 -0.40
N ASP A 135 -13.30 -1.36 0.50
CA ASP A 135 -12.71 -0.30 1.31
C ASP A 135 -11.19 -0.41 1.32
N VAL A 136 -10.55 0.74 1.06
CA VAL A 136 -9.09 0.88 1.07
C VAL A 136 -8.55 0.90 2.51
N ASP A 137 -9.32 1.40 3.48
CA ASP A 137 -8.91 1.38 4.90
C ASP A 137 -8.86 -0.05 5.42
N TRP A 138 -9.83 -0.88 5.04
CA TRP A 138 -9.75 -2.32 5.29
C TRP A 138 -8.49 -2.95 4.68
N SER A 139 -8.11 -2.54 3.46
CA SER A 139 -6.90 -3.05 2.79
C SER A 139 -5.63 -2.64 3.53
N ALA A 140 -5.56 -1.40 4.01
CA ALA A 140 -4.47 -0.91 4.85
C ALA A 140 -4.34 -1.72 6.14
N GLN A 141 -5.45 -1.99 6.81
CA GLN A 141 -5.47 -2.79 8.04
C GLN A 141 -5.11 -4.26 7.79
N ALA A 142 -5.55 -4.82 6.66
CA ALA A 142 -5.17 -6.18 6.27
C ALA A 142 -3.66 -6.28 5.98
N LEU A 143 -3.10 -5.26 5.34
CA LEU A 143 -1.67 -5.14 5.05
C LEU A 143 -0.83 -4.93 6.33
N ALA A 144 -1.24 -4.04 7.23
CA ALA A 144 -0.58 -3.83 8.52
C ALA A 144 -0.46 -5.14 9.30
N LYS A 145 -1.58 -5.89 9.37
CA LYS A 145 -1.59 -7.20 10.03
C LYS A 145 -0.76 -8.26 9.30
N LEU A 146 -0.64 -8.18 7.97
CA LEU A 146 0.24 -9.07 7.21
C LEU A 146 1.71 -8.78 7.54
N LEU A 147 2.12 -7.50 7.58
CA LEU A 147 3.48 -7.07 7.94
C LEU A 147 3.83 -7.42 9.40
N ALA A 148 2.84 -7.39 10.28
CA ALA A 148 2.99 -7.83 11.67
C ALA A 148 3.34 -9.32 11.83
N GLU A 149 3.06 -10.15 10.81
CA GLU A 149 3.45 -11.56 10.84
C GLU A 149 4.94 -11.80 10.56
N SER A 150 5.66 -10.79 10.08
CA SER A 150 7.07 -10.90 9.72
C SER A 150 7.95 -11.32 10.90
N HIS A 151 9.01 -12.06 10.60
CA HIS A 151 9.96 -12.48 11.62
C HIS A 151 10.65 -11.27 12.28
N ALA A 152 10.91 -10.22 11.51
CA ALA A 152 11.51 -9.00 12.05
C ALA A 152 10.59 -8.36 13.11
N VAL A 153 9.30 -8.14 12.81
CA VAL A 153 8.36 -7.52 13.76
C VAL A 153 8.22 -8.34 15.04
N LYS A 154 8.07 -9.65 14.91
CA LYS A 154 7.96 -10.57 16.07
C LYS A 154 9.23 -10.60 16.91
N ARG A 155 10.40 -10.57 16.28
CA ARG A 155 11.70 -10.60 16.98
C ARG A 155 11.91 -9.38 17.87
N TYR A 156 11.51 -8.21 17.40
CA TYR A 156 11.74 -6.95 18.12
C TYR A 156 10.52 -6.47 18.93
N ASP A 157 9.49 -7.30 19.07
CA ASP A 157 8.22 -7.00 19.76
C ASP A 157 7.63 -5.65 19.33
N CYS A 158 7.49 -5.50 18.01
CA CYS A 158 7.00 -4.28 17.39
C CYS A 158 5.50 -4.35 17.07
N GLU A 159 4.89 -3.18 17.02
CA GLU A 159 3.59 -2.96 16.45
C GLU A 159 3.72 -2.34 15.05
N VAL A 160 2.77 -2.66 14.17
CA VAL A 160 2.69 -2.10 12.81
C VAL A 160 1.38 -1.33 12.68
N THR A 161 1.46 -0.02 12.42
CA THR A 161 0.29 0.84 12.25
C THR A 161 0.25 1.49 10.87
N PHE A 162 -0.97 1.64 10.36
CA PHE A 162 -1.27 2.28 9.08
C PHE A 162 -2.31 3.37 9.30
N ASP A 163 -1.83 4.60 9.43
CA ASP A 163 -2.69 5.76 9.71
C ASP A 163 -2.94 6.55 8.43
N ALA A 164 -4.20 6.74 8.08
CA ALA A 164 -4.55 7.45 6.85
C ALA A 164 -4.01 8.89 6.90
N ILE A 165 -3.19 9.25 5.90
CA ILE A 165 -2.79 10.63 5.69
C ILE A 165 -3.96 11.30 4.99
N ARG A 166 -4.72 12.07 5.77
CA ARG A 166 -5.85 12.84 5.24
C ARG A 166 -5.30 13.90 4.29
N ASP A 167 -6.01 14.11 3.20
CA ASP A 167 -5.76 15.25 2.33
C ASP A 167 -5.88 16.51 3.20
N PRO A 168 -4.85 17.37 3.29
CA PRO A 168 -4.91 18.57 4.10
C PRO A 168 -5.82 19.63 3.48
N THR A 169 -6.87 19.27 2.73
CA THR A 169 -7.79 20.20 2.07
C THR A 169 -8.35 21.23 3.06
N GLU A 170 -8.76 20.78 4.24
CA GLU A 170 -9.25 21.67 5.32
C GLU A 170 -8.18 22.64 5.80
N LEU A 171 -6.93 22.15 5.98
CA LEU A 171 -5.80 23.00 6.36
C LEU A 171 -5.45 23.99 5.25
N ILE A 172 -5.43 23.56 3.98
CA ILE A 172 -5.15 24.41 2.83
C ILE A 172 -6.24 25.48 2.71
N GLU A 173 -7.51 25.12 2.87
CA GLU A 173 -8.62 26.06 2.89
C GLU A 173 -8.51 27.03 4.06
N TYR A 174 -8.18 26.54 5.25
CA TYR A 174 -7.98 27.37 6.43
C TYR A 174 -6.86 28.39 6.21
N VAL A 175 -5.71 27.95 5.67
CA VAL A 175 -4.58 28.82 5.30
C VAL A 175 -4.99 29.84 4.22
N ARG A 176 -5.79 29.43 3.22
CA ARG A 176 -6.30 30.35 2.17
C ARG A 176 -7.27 31.39 2.71
N LYS A 177 -8.05 31.05 3.75
CA LYS A 177 -9.01 31.94 4.40
C LYS A 177 -8.38 32.80 5.50
N ALA A 178 -7.15 32.52 5.90
CA ALA A 178 -6.47 33.24 6.96
C ALA A 178 -6.21 34.70 6.55
N SER A 179 -6.62 35.65 7.39
CA SER A 179 -6.36 37.08 7.18
C SER A 179 -4.86 37.44 7.30
N GLN A 180 -4.10 36.63 8.03
CA GLN A 180 -2.66 36.76 8.21
C GLN A 180 -2.03 35.40 8.51
N ILE A 181 -0.82 35.16 7.97
CA ILE A 181 0.02 34.01 8.30
C ILE A 181 1.27 34.53 9.00
N ILE A 182 1.54 34.04 10.21
CA ILE A 182 2.72 34.42 11.00
C ILE A 182 3.66 33.22 11.07
N ASN A 183 4.88 33.39 10.58
CA ASN A 183 5.94 32.39 10.74
C ASN A 183 6.64 32.58 12.06
N VAL A 184 6.71 31.52 12.87
CA VAL A 184 7.40 31.52 14.16
C VAL A 184 8.51 30.49 14.12
N PHE A 185 9.71 30.89 14.54
CA PHE A 185 10.87 30.03 14.66
C PHE A 185 11.21 29.85 16.14
N PHE A 186 11.45 28.61 16.54
CA PHE A 186 11.89 28.28 17.89
C PHE A 186 13.31 27.71 17.84
N ASP A 187 14.19 28.27 18.66
CA ASP A 187 15.52 27.71 18.93
C ASP A 187 15.46 26.99 20.28
N VAL A 188 15.68 25.68 20.29
CA VAL A 188 15.65 24.87 21.51
C VAL A 188 17.06 24.72 22.05
N ARG A 189 17.39 25.51 23.07
CA ARG A 189 18.67 25.40 23.78
C ARG A 189 18.52 24.49 24.99
N ARG A 190 19.29 23.40 25.01
CA ARG A 190 19.44 22.57 26.21
C ARG A 190 20.39 23.26 27.18
N VAL A 191 19.89 23.66 28.34
CA VAL A 191 20.74 24.12 29.45
C VAL A 191 21.09 22.91 30.30
N CYS A 192 22.37 22.53 30.31
CA CYS A 192 22.87 21.56 31.30
C CYS A 192 22.96 22.26 32.65
N ILE A 193 22.10 21.86 33.59
CA ILE A 193 22.24 22.25 34.99
C ILE A 193 23.39 21.39 35.55
N ARG A 194 24.47 22.04 36.00
CA ARG A 194 25.58 21.40 36.72
C ARG A 194 25.28 21.38 38.21
#